data_AF-A0AB38U498-F1
#
_entry.id   AF-A0AB38U498-F1
#
_cell.length_a   1.000
_cell.length_b   1.000
_cell.length_c   1.000
_cell.angle_alpha   90.00
_cell.angle_beta   90.00
_cell.angle_gamma   90.00
#
_symmetry.space_group_name_H-M   'P 1'
#
loop_
_entity.id
_entity.type
_entity.pdbx_description
1 polymer ?
#
loop_
_entity_poly.entity_id
_entity_poly.type
_entity_poly.pdbx_seq_one_letter_code
_entity_poly.pdbx_strand_id
1 'polypeptide(L)'
;MADALPPDEPLPAYSQFPPEPSHNAGQWALQLGMLGQFGTAGPGHIDNLLQLMGTRPISAANAGRVSLAELPPADRPMVALQGAAQLSSAISKMPDGSLSGKDMHDAIAATRHVEPVELRAAMMGELAKQLMKVDSREAHQSAFKALSDQVHTLPPQERMQVLAGLAMHAFHPGHPGGPEAMRDGAANIQTVLGHLSQIPPEARSAKDTATTLDVMIGWMPNLMSETSASHWQPVMNTLMKEAGKLPEAETGAIKTTMAALVGHMQPGGALHGMGVLHPNDLQNMLLVVPDHLKPHAQSDED
;
A
#
# COMPACT_ATOMS: atom_id res chain seq x y z
N MET A 1 -2.20 -62.98 33.16
CA MET A 1 -3.29 -62.10 33.65
C MET A 1 -2.71 -61.30 34.80
N ALA A 2 -2.47 -60.00 34.76
CA ALA A 2 -2.64 -58.97 33.74
C ALA A 2 -1.48 -57.99 33.95
N ASP A 3 -0.88 -57.50 32.86
CA ASP A 3 0.13 -56.44 32.91
C ASP A 3 -0.52 -55.16 33.42
N ALA A 4 0.13 -54.53 34.41
CA ALA A 4 -0.29 -53.26 34.98
C ALA A 4 -0.05 -52.14 33.94
N LEU A 5 -1.10 -51.41 33.60
CA LEU A 5 -1.00 -50.18 32.81
C LEU A 5 -0.14 -49.15 33.56
N PRO A 6 0.74 -48.41 32.87
CA PRO A 6 1.48 -47.30 33.48
C PRO A 6 0.51 -46.18 33.88
N PRO A 7 0.86 -45.36 34.90
CA PRO A 7 0.02 -44.27 35.35
C PRO A 7 -0.16 -43.24 34.23
N ASP A 8 -1.41 -42.79 34.04
CA ASP A 8 -1.77 -41.73 33.09
C ASP A 8 -0.84 -40.53 33.26
N GLU A 9 -0.02 -40.28 32.24
CA GLU A 9 0.67 -38.99 32.08
C GLU A 9 -0.41 -37.91 31.97
N PRO A 10 -0.40 -36.85 32.81
CA PRO A 10 -1.33 -35.76 32.63
C PRO A 10 -1.03 -35.11 31.28
N LEU A 11 -2.01 -35.17 30.38
CA LEU A 11 -1.95 -34.48 29.09
C LEU A 11 -1.54 -33.02 29.32
N PRO A 12 -0.63 -32.46 28.50
CA PRO A 12 -0.25 -31.06 28.63
C PRO A 12 -1.52 -30.21 28.58
N ALA A 13 -1.69 -29.37 29.59
CA ALA A 13 -2.81 -28.44 29.67
C ALA A 13 -2.75 -27.50 28.46
N TYR A 14 -3.45 -27.87 27.39
CA TYR A 14 -3.76 -26.96 26.29
C TYR A 14 -4.75 -25.92 26.85
N SER A 15 -4.21 -24.86 27.44
CA SER A 15 -4.97 -23.65 27.69
C SER A 15 -5.26 -23.02 26.32
N GLN A 16 -6.38 -23.42 25.70
CA GLN A 16 -6.84 -22.98 24.38
C GLN A 16 -7.43 -21.55 24.35
N PHE A 17 -7.12 -20.73 25.34
CA PHE A 17 -7.53 -19.33 25.36
C PHE A 17 -6.29 -18.45 25.44
N PRO A 18 -6.19 -17.39 24.62
CA PRO A 18 -5.15 -16.39 24.83
C PRO A 18 -5.24 -15.91 26.29
N PRO A 19 -4.10 -15.66 26.96
CA PRO A 19 -4.12 -15.15 28.32
C PRO A 19 -5.03 -13.92 28.39
N GLU A 20 -5.87 -13.84 29.42
CA GLU A 20 -6.72 -12.66 29.62
C GLU A 20 -5.85 -11.39 29.62
N PRO A 21 -6.24 -10.33 28.91
CA PRO A 21 -5.46 -9.09 28.87
C PRO A 21 -5.20 -8.58 30.28
N SER A 22 -4.01 -8.03 30.54
CA SER A 22 -3.78 -7.40 31.84
C SER A 22 -4.78 -6.28 32.09
N HIS A 23 -5.04 -5.95 33.37
CA HIS A 23 -5.91 -4.82 33.74
C HIS A 23 -5.53 -3.52 33.00
N ASN A 24 -4.23 -3.32 32.74
CA ASN A 24 -3.72 -2.16 32.01
C ASN A 24 -4.08 -2.19 30.52
N ALA A 25 -4.07 -3.36 29.88
CA ALA A 25 -4.51 -3.53 28.50
C ALA A 25 -6.03 -3.27 28.35
N GLY A 26 -6.83 -3.73 29.31
CA GLY A 26 -8.27 -3.47 29.37
C GLY A 26 -8.61 -1.99 29.57
N GLN A 27 -7.89 -1.29 30.45
CA GLN A 27 -8.05 0.16 30.60
C GLN A 27 -7.62 0.92 29.34
N TRP A 28 -6.56 0.47 28.67
CA TRP A 28 -6.10 1.08 27.43
C TRP A 28 -7.13 0.93 26.29
N ALA A 29 -7.71 -0.27 26.13
CA ALA A 29 -8.77 -0.51 25.15
C ALA A 29 -10.01 0.38 25.38
N LEU A 30 -10.39 0.60 26.65
CA LEU A 30 -11.48 1.52 27.02
C LEU A 30 -11.12 2.98 26.72
N GLN A 31 -9.88 3.39 26.98
CA GLN A 31 -9.38 4.74 26.67
C GLN A 31 -9.41 5.03 25.17
N LEU A 32 -8.97 4.07 24.35
CA LEU A 32 -9.12 4.13 22.90
C LEU A 32 -10.59 4.16 22.47
N GLY A 33 -11.44 3.34 23.06
CA GLY A 33 -12.88 3.34 22.77
C GLY A 33 -13.50 4.73 22.96
N MET A 34 -13.13 5.43 24.03
CA MET A 34 -13.59 6.80 24.27
C MET A 34 -13.00 7.82 23.29
N LEU A 35 -11.73 7.67 22.89
CA LEU A 35 -11.11 8.55 21.89
C LEU A 35 -11.74 8.39 20.50
N GLY A 36 -12.06 7.16 20.10
CA GLY A 36 -12.70 6.86 18.82
C GLY A 36 -14.18 7.26 18.75
N GLN A 37 -14.89 7.30 19.89
CA GLN A 37 -16.31 7.69 19.96
C GLN A 37 -16.55 9.19 20.08
N PHE A 38 -15.64 9.93 20.73
CA PHE A 38 -15.84 11.35 21.07
C PHE A 38 -14.82 12.32 20.44
N GLY A 39 -13.78 11.81 19.79
CA GLY A 39 -12.81 12.63 19.07
C GLY A 39 -13.36 13.11 17.73
N THR A 40 -13.31 14.41 17.46
CA THR A 40 -13.45 14.91 16.09
C THR A 40 -12.25 14.45 15.28
N ALA A 41 -12.49 13.83 14.11
CA ALA A 41 -11.41 13.45 13.20
C ALA A 41 -10.63 14.71 12.79
N GLY A 42 -9.32 14.71 13.02
CA GLY A 42 -8.48 15.88 12.79
C GLY A 42 -7.05 15.71 13.34
N PRO A 43 -6.14 16.66 13.07
CA PRO A 43 -4.72 16.56 13.43
C PRO A 43 -4.48 16.32 14.93
N GLY A 44 -5.26 16.96 15.81
CA GLY A 44 -5.15 16.75 17.26
C GLY A 44 -5.57 15.35 17.73
N HIS A 45 -6.50 14.70 17.03
CA HIS A 45 -6.88 13.31 17.33
C HIS A 45 -5.80 12.33 16.87
N ILE A 46 -5.23 12.55 15.69
CA ILE A 46 -4.10 11.77 15.16
C ILE A 46 -2.89 11.89 16.08
N ASP A 47 -2.54 13.11 16.50
CA ASP A 47 -1.44 13.34 17.44
C ASP A 47 -1.62 12.58 18.76
N ASN A 48 -2.84 12.60 19.33
CA ASN A 48 -3.16 11.83 20.53
C ASN A 48 -2.96 10.32 20.34
N LEU A 49 -3.43 9.77 19.21
CA LEU A 49 -3.24 8.35 18.90
C LEU A 49 -1.76 8.00 18.74
N LEU A 50 -0.98 8.82 18.04
CA LEU A 50 0.45 8.62 17.85
C LEU A 50 1.25 8.68 19.17
N GLN A 51 0.88 9.58 20.08
CA GLN A 51 1.42 9.63 21.44
C GLN A 51 1.13 8.32 22.19
N LEU A 52 -0.11 7.83 22.15
CA LEU A 52 -0.50 6.57 22.82
C LEU A 52 0.13 5.34 22.17
N MET A 53 0.38 5.36 20.87
CA MET A 53 1.12 4.30 20.16
C MET A 53 2.64 4.36 20.42
N GLY A 54 3.12 5.36 21.16
CA GLY A 54 4.53 5.48 21.54
C GLY A 54 5.44 6.02 20.44
N THR A 55 4.88 6.56 19.35
CA THR A 55 5.67 7.21 18.29
C THR A 55 5.92 8.69 18.55
N ARG A 56 5.28 9.24 19.60
CA ARG A 56 5.49 10.62 20.07
C ARG A 56 5.56 10.71 21.60
N PRO A 57 6.22 11.76 22.14
CA PRO A 57 6.19 12.05 23.57
C PRO A 57 4.76 12.34 24.07
N ILE A 58 4.41 11.85 25.26
CA ILE A 58 3.13 12.10 25.91
C ILE A 58 3.01 13.59 26.31
N SER A 59 1.96 14.25 25.82
CA SER A 59 1.61 15.63 26.16
C SER A 59 0.81 15.71 27.47
N ALA A 60 0.62 16.94 28.00
CA ALA A 60 -0.20 17.18 29.18
C ALA A 60 -1.67 16.71 29.00
N ALA A 61 -2.22 16.76 27.78
CA ALA A 61 -3.57 16.28 27.48
C ALA A 61 -3.70 14.75 27.59
N ASN A 62 -2.58 14.04 27.48
CA ASN A 62 -2.48 12.59 27.66
C ASN A 62 -1.76 12.24 28.98
N ALA A 63 -1.55 13.20 29.89
CA ALA A 63 -0.92 12.93 31.19
C ALA A 63 -1.75 11.90 31.98
N GLY A 64 -1.08 10.86 32.47
CA GLY A 64 -1.73 9.74 33.16
C GLY A 64 -2.30 8.66 32.26
N ARG A 65 -2.21 8.81 30.93
CA ARG A 65 -2.45 7.71 29.98
C ARG A 65 -1.15 6.92 29.77
N VAL A 66 -1.31 5.62 29.55
CA VAL A 66 -0.18 4.70 29.37
C VAL A 66 0.12 4.58 27.88
N SER A 67 1.37 4.84 27.48
CA SER A 67 1.81 4.61 26.10
C SER A 67 1.99 3.11 25.82
N LEU A 68 1.89 2.68 24.55
CA LEU A 68 2.18 1.32 24.13
C LEU A 68 3.57 0.85 24.61
N ALA A 69 4.55 1.77 24.65
CA ALA A 69 5.91 1.50 25.08
C ALA A 69 6.00 1.12 26.57
N GLU A 70 5.05 1.55 27.40
CA GLU A 70 4.97 1.29 28.84
C GLU A 70 4.21 0.01 29.19
N LEU A 71 3.50 -0.58 28.23
CA LEU A 71 2.78 -1.84 28.45
C LEU A 71 3.73 -3.04 28.51
N PRO A 72 3.37 -4.11 29.24
CA PRO A 72 4.07 -5.39 29.19
C PRO A 72 4.13 -5.91 27.74
N PRO A 73 5.26 -6.50 27.29
CA PRO A 73 5.40 -6.99 25.92
C PRO A 73 4.27 -7.93 25.45
N ALA A 74 3.69 -8.71 26.37
CA ALA A 74 2.59 -9.62 26.08
C ALA A 74 1.28 -8.90 25.67
N ASP A 75 1.05 -7.69 26.18
CA ASP A 75 -0.18 -6.92 25.94
C ASP A 75 -0.08 -5.98 24.74
N ARG A 76 1.16 -5.66 24.31
CA ARG A 76 1.43 -4.71 23.23
C ARG A 76 0.76 -5.07 21.90
N PRO A 77 0.77 -6.34 21.44
CA PRO A 77 0.15 -6.70 20.16
C PRO A 77 -1.32 -6.27 20.02
N MET A 78 -2.15 -6.65 20.99
CA MET A 78 -3.59 -6.39 20.97
C MET A 78 -3.89 -4.88 21.03
N VAL A 79 -3.12 -4.17 21.83
CA VAL A 79 -3.22 -2.72 22.01
C VAL A 79 -2.73 -1.99 20.76
N ALA A 80 -1.59 -2.37 20.21
CA ALA A 80 -1.05 -1.83 18.96
C ALA A 80 -2.04 -1.99 17.81
N LEU A 81 -2.69 -3.16 17.70
CA LEU A 81 -3.76 -3.43 16.73
C LEU A 81 -4.91 -2.42 16.83
N GLN A 82 -5.46 -2.20 18.03
CA GLN A 82 -6.60 -1.30 18.19
C GLN A 82 -6.20 0.16 17.90
N GLY A 83 -5.02 0.59 18.37
CA GLY A 83 -4.51 1.94 18.10
C GLY A 83 -4.27 2.16 16.62
N ALA A 84 -3.68 1.17 15.96
CA ALA A 84 -3.45 1.13 14.52
C ALA A 84 -4.75 1.29 13.72
N ALA A 85 -5.78 0.51 14.05
CA ALA A 85 -7.06 0.56 13.37
C ALA A 85 -7.75 1.92 13.54
N GLN A 86 -7.70 2.49 14.75
CA GLN A 86 -8.23 3.84 14.99
C GLN A 86 -7.45 4.92 14.26
N LEU A 87 -6.12 4.82 14.24
CA LEU A 87 -5.26 5.75 13.52
C LEU A 87 -5.55 5.74 12.01
N SER A 88 -5.63 4.56 11.42
CA SER A 88 -6.03 4.41 10.02
C SER A 88 -7.43 4.98 9.75
N SER A 89 -8.40 4.72 10.65
CA SER A 89 -9.74 5.30 10.55
C SER A 89 -9.77 6.83 10.69
N ALA A 90 -8.89 7.39 11.53
CA ALA A 90 -8.76 8.82 11.70
C ALA A 90 -8.16 9.48 10.44
N ILE A 91 -7.11 8.88 9.87
CA ILE A 91 -6.45 9.37 8.65
C ILE A 91 -7.41 9.29 7.46
N SER A 92 -8.18 8.21 7.30
CA SER A 92 -9.10 8.07 6.15
C SER A 92 -10.17 9.18 6.09
N LYS A 93 -10.55 9.71 7.26
CA LYS A 93 -11.52 10.82 7.41
C LYS A 93 -10.90 12.20 7.18
N MET A 94 -9.58 12.32 7.11
CA MET A 94 -8.92 13.58 6.79
C MET A 94 -9.22 13.99 5.34
N PRO A 95 -9.33 15.29 5.03
CA PRO A 95 -9.28 15.77 3.66
C PRO A 95 -7.97 15.37 2.95
N ASP A 96 -8.01 15.27 1.63
CA ASP A 96 -6.81 15.02 0.84
C ASP A 96 -5.84 16.20 0.98
N GLY A 97 -4.52 15.92 0.99
CA GLY A 97 -3.51 16.98 1.13
C GLY A 97 -3.50 17.72 2.47
N SER A 98 -4.05 17.14 3.54
CA SER A 98 -4.17 17.82 4.85
C SER A 98 -3.43 17.15 6.00
N LEU A 99 -2.93 15.92 5.80
CA LEU A 99 -2.13 15.20 6.77
C LEU A 99 -0.67 15.64 6.63
N SER A 100 -0.05 16.01 7.75
CA SER A 100 1.38 16.35 7.71
C SER A 100 2.23 15.12 7.39
N GLY A 101 3.34 15.32 6.67
CA GLY A 101 4.30 14.25 6.42
C GLY A 101 4.81 13.56 7.68
N LYS A 102 4.94 14.30 8.78
CA LYS A 102 5.36 13.76 10.08
C LYS A 102 4.29 12.84 10.67
N ASP A 103 3.01 13.21 10.60
CA ASP A 103 1.92 12.34 11.07
C ASP A 103 1.89 11.02 10.30
N MET A 104 2.05 11.07 8.98
CA MET A 104 2.12 9.86 8.16
C MET A 104 3.33 8.98 8.51
N HIS A 105 4.51 9.57 8.69
CA HIS A 105 5.72 8.82 9.10
C HIS A 105 5.56 8.13 10.45
N ASP A 106 5.04 8.87 11.43
CA ASP A 106 4.82 8.33 12.77
C ASP A 106 3.75 7.22 12.71
N ALA A 107 2.73 7.33 11.84
CA ALA A 107 1.75 6.28 11.62
C ALA A 107 2.36 5.01 10.99
N ILE A 108 3.23 5.19 9.99
CA ILE A 108 3.97 4.10 9.35
C ILE A 108 4.89 3.40 10.37
N ALA A 109 5.58 4.16 11.22
CA ALA A 109 6.44 3.60 12.26
C ALA A 109 5.66 2.78 13.29
N ALA A 110 4.44 3.21 13.61
CA ALA A 110 3.58 2.54 14.58
C ALA A 110 3.18 1.11 14.14
N THR A 111 3.14 0.85 12.83
CA THR A 111 2.81 -0.48 12.28
C THR A 111 3.79 -1.58 12.69
N ARG A 112 5.03 -1.23 13.04
CA ARG A 112 6.09 -2.19 13.39
C ARG A 112 5.77 -3.04 14.61
N HIS A 113 4.89 -2.55 15.47
CA HIS A 113 4.48 -3.22 16.71
C HIS A 113 3.18 -4.00 16.58
N VAL A 114 2.58 -4.01 15.39
CA VAL A 114 1.33 -4.71 15.14
C VAL A 114 1.62 -6.19 14.89
N GLU A 115 0.98 -7.04 15.68
CA GLU A 115 0.93 -8.48 15.49
C GLU A 115 -0.54 -8.93 15.57
N PRO A 116 -0.95 -9.96 14.81
CA PRO A 116 -0.10 -10.79 13.96
C PRO A 116 0.30 -10.11 12.63
N VAL A 117 1.25 -10.68 11.90
CA VAL A 117 1.86 -10.06 10.71
C VAL A 117 0.88 -9.74 9.58
N GLU A 118 -0.19 -10.52 9.43
CA GLU A 118 -1.23 -10.33 8.41
C GLU A 118 -1.95 -9.00 8.64
N LEU A 119 -2.23 -8.71 9.90
CA LEU A 119 -2.85 -7.45 10.30
C LEU A 119 -1.90 -6.26 10.13
N ARG A 120 -0.62 -6.44 10.45
CA ARG A 120 0.40 -5.42 10.17
C ARG A 120 0.43 -5.08 8.69
N ALA A 121 0.42 -6.10 7.84
CA ALA A 121 0.42 -5.93 6.40
C ALA A 121 -0.87 -5.26 5.89
N ALA A 122 -2.04 -5.62 6.44
CA ALA A 122 -3.30 -4.94 6.15
C ALA A 122 -3.26 -3.45 6.52
N MET A 123 -2.73 -3.13 7.70
CA MET A 123 -2.58 -1.73 8.13
C MET A 123 -1.60 -0.97 7.23
N MET A 124 -0.45 -1.56 6.90
CA MET A 124 0.51 -0.96 5.97
C MET A 124 -0.13 -0.71 4.60
N GLY A 125 -0.94 -1.66 4.10
CA GLY A 125 -1.66 -1.49 2.83
C GLY A 125 -2.71 -0.38 2.90
N GLU A 126 -3.38 -0.22 4.02
CA GLU A 126 -4.33 0.86 4.22
C GLU A 126 -3.65 2.23 4.33
N LEU A 127 -2.52 2.33 5.04
CA LEU A 127 -1.70 3.55 5.04
C LEU A 127 -1.16 3.88 3.65
N ALA A 128 -0.79 2.87 2.85
CA ALA A 128 -0.37 3.07 1.48
C ALA A 128 -1.49 3.68 0.61
N LYS A 129 -2.73 3.23 0.76
CA LYS A 129 -3.91 3.84 0.10
C LYS A 129 -4.24 5.24 0.62
N GLN A 130 -3.71 5.62 1.78
CA GLN A 130 -3.91 6.94 2.37
C GLN A 130 -2.79 7.92 2.05
N LEU A 131 -1.81 7.55 1.20
CA LEU A 131 -0.75 8.47 0.78
C LEU A 131 -1.28 9.75 0.12
N MET A 132 -2.46 9.70 -0.52
CA MET A 132 -3.17 10.89 -1.02
C MET A 132 -3.52 11.94 0.05
N LYS A 133 -3.53 11.55 1.34
CA LYS A 133 -3.83 12.47 2.44
C LYS A 133 -2.66 13.40 2.77
N VAL A 134 -1.44 13.07 2.33
CA VAL A 134 -0.22 13.80 2.68
C VAL A 134 -0.18 15.16 1.98
N ASP A 135 0.22 16.20 2.71
CA ASP A 135 0.15 17.62 2.33
C ASP A 135 1.09 18.07 1.18
N SER A 136 2.20 17.37 0.97
CA SER A 136 3.26 17.79 0.07
C SER A 136 3.88 16.61 -0.67
N ARG A 137 4.44 16.90 -1.85
CA ARG A 137 5.13 15.89 -2.67
C ARG A 137 6.32 15.28 -1.93
N GLU A 138 7.15 16.09 -1.29
CA GLU A 138 8.34 15.63 -0.56
C GLU A 138 7.95 14.70 0.59
N ALA A 139 6.90 15.05 1.33
CA ALA A 139 6.36 14.20 2.38
C ALA A 139 5.78 12.89 1.82
N HIS A 140 5.07 12.95 0.69
CA HIS A 140 4.55 11.76 0.02
C HIS A 140 5.67 10.83 -0.44
N GLN A 141 6.73 11.34 -1.07
CA GLN A 141 7.89 10.51 -1.46
C GLN A 141 8.55 9.87 -0.25
N SER A 142 8.70 10.62 0.83
CA SER A 142 9.29 10.13 2.07
C SER A 142 8.42 9.04 2.72
N ALA A 143 7.10 9.21 2.74
CA ALA A 143 6.15 8.22 3.27
C ALA A 143 6.06 6.96 2.38
N PHE A 144 6.01 7.14 1.05
CA PHE A 144 6.06 6.05 0.08
C PHE A 144 7.31 5.20 0.31
N LYS A 145 8.48 5.85 0.44
CA LYS A 145 9.74 5.17 0.73
C LYS A 145 9.69 4.42 2.06
N ALA A 146 9.17 5.02 3.13
CA ALA A 146 9.09 4.37 4.44
C ALA A 146 8.19 3.12 4.46
N LEU A 147 7.11 3.11 3.69
CA LEU A 147 6.27 1.93 3.49
C LEU A 147 7.00 0.88 2.64
N SER A 148 7.57 1.30 1.51
CA SER A 148 8.32 0.43 0.59
C SER A 148 9.49 -0.27 1.27
N ASP A 149 10.25 0.45 2.09
CA ASP A 149 11.37 -0.08 2.87
C ASP A 149 10.90 -1.15 3.87
N GLN A 150 9.62 -1.22 4.24
CA GLN A 150 9.10 -2.23 5.16
C GLN A 150 8.47 -3.43 4.45
N VAL A 151 8.17 -3.35 3.15
CA VAL A 151 7.52 -4.46 2.41
C VAL A 151 8.28 -5.77 2.53
N HIS A 152 9.61 -5.72 2.47
CA HIS A 152 10.45 -6.92 2.55
C HIS A 152 10.38 -7.65 3.91
N THR A 153 9.91 -6.95 4.96
CA THR A 153 9.74 -7.52 6.32
C THR A 153 8.46 -8.34 6.45
N LEU A 154 7.57 -8.28 5.45
CA LEU A 154 6.35 -9.06 5.38
C LEU A 154 6.61 -10.41 4.68
N PRO A 155 5.87 -11.47 5.05
CA PRO A 155 5.87 -12.71 4.29
C PRO A 155 5.33 -12.47 2.88
N PRO A 156 5.78 -13.23 1.86
CA PRO A 156 5.46 -12.95 0.46
C PRO A 156 3.95 -12.82 0.17
N GLN A 157 3.11 -13.64 0.81
CA GLN A 157 1.65 -13.66 0.63
C GLN A 157 1.00 -12.32 1.03
N GLU A 158 1.60 -11.62 1.99
CA GLU A 158 1.03 -10.40 2.57
C GLU A 158 1.52 -9.12 1.89
N ARG A 159 2.53 -9.20 1.03
CA ARG A 159 3.14 -8.02 0.37
C ARG A 159 2.20 -7.37 -0.63
N MET A 160 1.37 -8.16 -1.31
CA MET A 160 0.54 -7.67 -2.42
C MET A 160 -0.41 -6.55 -2.03
N GLN A 161 -1.00 -6.61 -0.84
CA GLN A 161 -1.92 -5.56 -0.39
C GLN A 161 -1.23 -4.21 -0.18
N VAL A 162 0.04 -4.22 0.26
CA VAL A 162 0.85 -3.01 0.41
C VAL A 162 1.25 -2.47 -0.95
N LEU A 163 1.69 -3.36 -1.86
CA LEU A 163 2.07 -2.99 -3.22
C LEU A 163 0.89 -2.41 -4.02
N ALA A 164 -0.33 -2.91 -3.83
CA ALA A 164 -1.52 -2.36 -4.45
C ALA A 164 -1.76 -0.89 -4.03
N GLY A 165 -1.67 -0.59 -2.72
CA GLY A 165 -1.79 0.77 -2.22
C GLY A 165 -0.67 1.70 -2.73
N LEU A 166 0.57 1.21 -2.76
CA LEU A 166 1.70 1.95 -3.31
C LEU A 166 1.52 2.20 -4.82
N ALA A 167 1.04 1.23 -5.59
CA ALA A 167 0.75 1.40 -7.02
C ALA A 167 -0.28 2.51 -7.29
N MET A 168 -1.37 2.54 -6.50
CA MET A 168 -2.40 3.58 -6.59
C MET A 168 -1.87 4.99 -6.35
N HIS A 169 -0.82 5.11 -5.52
CA HIS A 169 -0.20 6.40 -5.18
C HIS A 169 1.27 6.45 -5.60
N ALA A 170 1.58 5.89 -6.76
CA ALA A 170 2.90 6.09 -7.35
C ALA A 170 3.17 7.59 -7.62
N PHE A 171 2.11 8.31 -8.00
CA PHE A 171 2.09 9.76 -8.15
C PHE A 171 1.31 10.41 -7.00
N HIS A 172 1.78 11.59 -6.59
CA HIS A 172 1.01 12.43 -5.67
C HIS A 172 -0.21 13.04 -6.40
N PRO A 173 -1.46 12.82 -5.95
CA PRO A 173 -2.65 13.25 -6.68
C PRO A 173 -2.77 14.77 -6.89
N GLY A 174 -2.36 15.57 -5.90
CA GLY A 174 -2.31 17.04 -6.01
C GLY A 174 -1.14 17.60 -6.84
N HIS A 175 -0.16 16.77 -7.20
CA HIS A 175 1.04 17.18 -7.94
C HIS A 175 1.43 16.14 -9.01
N PRO A 176 0.52 15.75 -9.93
CA PRO A 176 0.77 14.64 -10.83
C PRO A 176 1.57 15.03 -12.08
N GLY A 177 1.90 16.32 -12.26
CA GLY A 177 2.53 16.85 -13.48
C GLY A 177 3.91 17.48 -13.24
N GLY A 178 4.66 17.67 -14.33
CA GLY A 178 5.98 18.27 -14.35
C GLY A 178 7.15 17.28 -14.20
N PRO A 179 8.39 17.69 -14.51
CA PRO A 179 9.54 16.78 -14.61
C PRO A 179 9.86 16.01 -13.32
N GLU A 180 9.66 16.66 -12.17
CA GLU A 180 9.93 16.05 -10.87
C GLU A 180 8.88 15.00 -10.50
N ALA A 181 7.59 15.28 -10.75
CA ALA A 181 6.53 14.30 -10.54
C ALA A 181 6.72 13.05 -11.43
N MET A 182 7.19 13.23 -12.67
CA MET A 182 7.51 12.11 -13.57
C MET A 182 8.68 11.27 -13.07
N ARG A 183 9.75 11.92 -12.63
CA ARG A 183 10.91 11.24 -12.05
C ARG A 183 10.50 10.41 -10.84
N ASP A 184 9.76 11.02 -9.92
CA ASP A 184 9.29 10.40 -8.70
C ASP A 184 8.32 9.25 -8.99
N GLY A 185 7.31 9.48 -9.83
CA GLY A 185 6.34 8.47 -10.22
C GLY A 185 6.97 7.28 -10.95
N ALA A 186 7.92 7.52 -11.86
CA ALA A 186 8.69 6.46 -12.51
C ALA A 186 9.50 5.64 -11.50
N ALA A 187 10.20 6.29 -10.58
CA ALA A 187 10.97 5.62 -9.52
C ALA A 187 10.06 4.80 -8.59
N ASN A 188 8.87 5.32 -8.26
CA ASN A 188 7.90 4.64 -7.41
C ASN A 188 7.30 3.41 -8.09
N ILE A 189 6.91 3.51 -9.37
CA ILE A 189 6.44 2.35 -10.14
C ILE A 189 7.54 1.28 -10.24
N GLN A 190 8.79 1.68 -10.54
CA GLN A 190 9.91 0.73 -10.59
C GLN A 190 10.15 0.07 -9.23
N THR A 191 10.00 0.80 -8.14
CA THR A 191 10.12 0.26 -6.78
C THR A 191 9.04 -0.79 -6.51
N VAL A 192 7.77 -0.51 -6.87
CA VAL A 192 6.66 -1.48 -6.74
C VAL A 192 6.93 -2.72 -7.60
N LEU A 193 7.36 -2.55 -8.85
CA LEU A 193 7.70 -3.65 -9.75
C LEU A 193 8.88 -4.48 -9.23
N GLY A 194 9.88 -3.83 -8.65
CA GLY A 194 11.02 -4.47 -8.00
C GLY A 194 10.56 -5.40 -6.88
N HIS A 195 9.73 -4.90 -5.96
CA HIS A 195 9.14 -5.72 -4.89
C HIS A 195 8.24 -6.81 -5.43
N LEU A 196 7.38 -6.49 -6.41
CA LEU A 196 6.49 -7.44 -7.04
C LEU A 196 7.29 -8.63 -7.58
N SER A 197 8.37 -8.36 -8.33
CA SER A 197 9.21 -9.39 -8.95
C SER A 197 9.85 -10.36 -7.95
N GLN A 198 10.00 -9.95 -6.69
CA GLN A 198 10.58 -10.76 -5.60
C GLN A 198 9.56 -11.67 -4.90
N ILE A 199 8.25 -11.50 -5.15
CA ILE A 199 7.23 -12.40 -4.59
C ILE A 199 7.22 -13.69 -5.42
N PRO A 200 7.31 -14.91 -4.85
CA PRO A 200 7.21 -16.13 -5.66
C PRO A 200 5.85 -16.23 -6.39
N PRO A 201 5.77 -16.71 -7.64
CA PRO A 201 4.51 -16.81 -8.38
C PRO A 201 3.39 -17.53 -7.62
N GLU A 202 3.73 -18.59 -6.89
CA GLU A 202 2.81 -19.38 -6.05
C GLU A 202 2.26 -18.63 -4.84
N ALA A 203 2.93 -17.54 -4.41
CA ALA A 203 2.50 -16.69 -3.31
C ALA A 203 1.74 -15.45 -3.80
N ARG A 204 1.58 -15.27 -5.13
CA ARG A 204 0.85 -14.15 -5.73
C ARG A 204 -0.55 -14.58 -6.12
N SER A 205 -1.54 -13.76 -5.77
CA SER A 205 -2.85 -13.78 -6.41
C SER A 205 -2.71 -13.21 -7.83
N ALA A 206 -3.04 -14.00 -8.86
CA ALA A 206 -3.00 -13.55 -10.25
C ALA A 206 -3.92 -12.34 -10.48
N LYS A 207 -5.11 -12.38 -9.87
CA LYS A 207 -6.08 -11.29 -9.91
C LYS A 207 -5.55 -10.01 -9.28
N ASP A 208 -5.00 -10.07 -8.07
CA ASP A 208 -4.50 -8.88 -7.38
C ASP A 208 -3.26 -8.32 -8.07
N THR A 209 -2.43 -9.21 -8.64
CA THR A 209 -1.30 -8.83 -9.49
C THR A 209 -1.79 -8.08 -10.73
N ALA A 210 -2.81 -8.59 -11.41
CA ALA A 210 -3.39 -7.95 -12.58
C ALA A 210 -3.95 -6.57 -12.26
N THR A 211 -4.73 -6.44 -11.16
CA THR A 211 -5.24 -5.15 -10.71
C THR A 211 -4.12 -4.16 -10.37
N THR A 212 -3.07 -4.62 -9.70
CA THR A 212 -1.92 -3.77 -9.33
C THR A 212 -1.16 -3.29 -10.58
N LEU A 213 -0.94 -4.17 -11.56
CA LEU A 213 -0.29 -3.83 -12.83
C LEU A 213 -1.16 -2.89 -13.67
N ASP A 214 -2.46 -3.12 -13.75
CA ASP A 214 -3.42 -2.29 -14.47
C ASP A 214 -3.38 -0.83 -13.98
N VAL A 215 -3.41 -0.62 -12.66
CA VAL A 215 -3.27 0.71 -12.05
C VAL A 215 -1.97 1.39 -12.46
N MET A 216 -0.84 0.67 -12.46
CA MET A 216 0.45 1.24 -12.87
C MET A 216 0.51 1.56 -14.37
N ILE A 217 -0.14 0.75 -15.21
CA ILE A 217 -0.30 1.04 -16.64
C ILE A 217 -1.17 2.29 -16.84
N GLY A 218 -2.19 2.48 -15.99
CA GLY A 218 -3.02 3.68 -15.99
C GLY A 218 -2.24 4.99 -15.72
N TRP A 219 -1.05 4.92 -15.13
CA TRP A 219 -0.17 6.08 -14.94
C TRP A 219 0.71 6.42 -16.15
N MET A 220 0.73 5.57 -17.18
CA MET A 220 1.57 5.78 -18.37
C MET A 220 1.27 7.09 -19.12
N PRO A 221 0.01 7.55 -19.27
CA PRO A 221 -0.28 8.87 -19.85
C PRO A 221 0.47 10.01 -19.14
N ASN A 222 0.53 9.98 -17.80
CA ASN A 222 1.26 10.97 -17.03
C ASN A 222 2.76 10.90 -17.37
N LEU A 223 3.34 9.70 -17.28
CA LEU A 223 4.76 9.49 -17.60
C LEU A 223 5.14 9.95 -19.00
N MET A 224 4.23 9.86 -19.96
CA MET A 224 4.45 10.24 -21.35
C MET A 224 4.23 11.73 -21.62
N SER A 225 3.62 12.49 -20.71
CA SER A 225 3.20 13.87 -21.01
C SER A 225 4.34 14.91 -21.02
N GLU A 226 5.57 14.54 -20.63
CA GLU A 226 6.73 15.45 -20.56
C GLU A 226 8.00 14.84 -21.17
N THR A 227 8.38 15.27 -22.38
CA THR A 227 9.36 14.61 -23.26
C THR A 227 10.83 14.63 -22.83
N SER A 228 11.26 15.61 -22.05
CA SER A 228 12.67 15.69 -21.65
C SER A 228 13.00 14.84 -20.41
N ALA A 229 11.98 14.42 -19.66
CA ALA A 229 12.11 13.65 -18.43
C ALA A 229 11.47 12.25 -18.49
N SER A 230 10.77 11.91 -19.58
CA SER A 230 9.94 10.71 -19.64
C SER A 230 10.77 9.43 -19.81
N HIS A 231 11.24 8.88 -18.69
CA HIS A 231 11.79 7.52 -18.58
C HIS A 231 10.69 6.44 -18.64
N TRP A 232 9.65 6.67 -19.45
CA TRP A 232 8.44 5.86 -19.48
C TRP A 232 8.69 4.49 -20.15
N GLN A 233 9.57 4.42 -21.15
CA GLN A 233 9.85 3.18 -21.90
C GLN A 233 10.38 2.06 -20.99
N PRO A 234 11.43 2.26 -20.17
CA PRO A 234 11.87 1.22 -19.23
C PRO A 234 10.77 0.74 -18.26
N VAL A 235 9.91 1.66 -17.80
CA VAL A 235 8.79 1.36 -16.92
C VAL A 235 7.77 0.48 -17.65
N MET A 236 7.34 0.90 -18.84
CA MET A 236 6.42 0.15 -19.69
C MET A 236 6.96 -1.25 -20.01
N ASN A 237 8.23 -1.37 -20.40
CA ASN A 237 8.85 -2.66 -20.69
C ASN A 237 8.77 -3.62 -19.50
N THR A 238 9.00 -3.11 -18.29
CA THR A 238 8.94 -3.91 -17.06
C THR A 238 7.51 -4.28 -16.72
N LEU A 239 6.55 -3.34 -16.85
CA LEU A 239 5.12 -3.60 -16.68
C LEU A 239 4.64 -4.71 -17.62
N MET A 240 4.96 -4.58 -18.91
CA MET A 240 4.56 -5.54 -19.93
C MET A 240 5.19 -6.92 -19.73
N LYS A 241 6.45 -6.97 -19.28
CA LYS A 241 7.12 -8.21 -18.91
C LYS A 241 6.43 -8.91 -17.75
N GLU A 242 6.01 -8.19 -16.71
CA GLU A 242 5.27 -8.79 -15.59
C GLU A 242 3.84 -9.16 -15.98
N ALA A 243 3.14 -8.30 -16.72
CA ALA A 243 1.78 -8.56 -17.20
C ALA A 243 1.71 -9.77 -18.13
N GLY A 244 2.72 -9.99 -18.97
CA GLY A 244 2.80 -11.15 -19.86
C GLY A 244 2.96 -12.50 -19.16
N LYS A 245 3.21 -12.52 -17.85
CA LYS A 245 3.25 -13.75 -17.04
C LYS A 245 1.86 -14.14 -16.50
N LEU A 246 0.87 -13.26 -16.61
CA LEU A 246 -0.46 -13.51 -16.08
C LEU A 246 -1.22 -14.52 -16.97
N PRO A 247 -2.10 -15.35 -16.38
CA PRO A 247 -3.07 -16.11 -17.14
C PRO A 247 -3.98 -15.17 -17.93
N GLU A 248 -4.29 -15.53 -19.18
CA GLU A 248 -5.10 -14.67 -20.06
C GLU A 248 -6.44 -14.25 -19.44
N ALA A 249 -7.07 -15.14 -18.67
CA ALA A 249 -8.34 -14.88 -17.97
C ALA A 249 -8.31 -13.65 -17.04
N GLU A 250 -7.14 -13.30 -16.49
CA GLU A 250 -6.98 -12.18 -15.55
C GLU A 250 -6.54 -10.88 -16.24
N THR A 251 -6.29 -10.91 -17.57
CA THR A 251 -5.69 -9.78 -18.29
C THR A 251 -6.70 -8.78 -18.86
N GLY A 252 -8.01 -9.03 -18.70
CA GLY A 252 -9.06 -8.22 -19.33
C GLY A 252 -8.95 -6.71 -19.07
N ALA A 253 -8.78 -6.31 -17.80
CA ALA A 253 -8.63 -4.90 -17.42
C ALA A 253 -7.37 -4.27 -18.07
N ILE A 254 -6.25 -4.99 -18.03
CA ILE A 254 -4.99 -4.56 -18.65
C ILE A 254 -5.19 -4.34 -20.16
N LYS A 255 -5.89 -5.25 -20.86
CA LYS A 255 -6.19 -5.10 -22.29
C LYS A 255 -7.00 -3.82 -22.54
N THR A 256 -8.01 -3.55 -21.71
CA THR A 256 -8.82 -2.32 -21.81
C THR A 256 -7.99 -1.06 -21.59
N THR A 257 -7.17 -1.02 -20.54
CA THR A 257 -6.30 0.12 -20.24
C THR A 257 -5.26 0.33 -21.34
N MET A 258 -4.67 -0.75 -21.88
CA MET A 258 -3.75 -0.68 -23.01
C MET A 258 -4.42 -0.18 -24.30
N ALA A 259 -5.66 -0.59 -24.58
CA ALA A 259 -6.42 -0.09 -25.72
C ALA A 259 -6.68 1.43 -25.59
N ALA A 260 -7.07 1.90 -24.39
CA ALA A 260 -7.23 3.32 -24.12
C ALA A 260 -5.91 4.09 -24.30
N LEU A 261 -4.81 3.55 -23.78
CA LEU A 261 -3.47 4.12 -23.95
C LEU A 261 -3.09 4.28 -25.42
N VAL A 262 -3.28 3.21 -26.22
CA VAL A 262 -3.04 3.25 -27.67
C VAL A 262 -3.92 4.30 -28.34
N GLY A 263 -5.21 4.37 -28.00
CA GLY A 263 -6.12 5.40 -28.52
C GLY A 263 -5.64 6.82 -28.21
N HIS A 264 -5.08 7.06 -27.02
CA HIS A 264 -4.51 8.37 -26.69
C HIS A 264 -3.24 8.71 -27.48
N MET A 265 -2.46 7.71 -27.90
CA MET A 265 -1.22 7.88 -28.67
C MET A 265 -1.43 7.98 -30.19
N GLN A 266 -2.58 7.56 -30.71
CA GLN A 266 -2.92 7.65 -32.12
C GLN A 266 -3.03 9.12 -32.59
N PRO A 267 -2.88 9.40 -33.91
CA PRO A 267 -3.06 10.75 -34.45
C PRO A 267 -4.43 11.34 -34.06
N GLY A 268 -4.42 12.54 -33.48
CA GLY A 268 -5.64 13.21 -32.96
C GLY A 268 -6.02 12.85 -31.52
N GLY A 269 -5.27 11.95 -30.86
CA GLY A 269 -5.45 11.60 -29.46
C GLY A 269 -4.97 12.69 -28.48
N ALA A 270 -5.46 12.63 -27.23
CA ALA A 270 -5.20 13.63 -26.19
C ALA A 270 -3.70 13.77 -25.80
N LEU A 271 -2.91 12.70 -25.92
CA LEU A 271 -1.47 12.76 -25.67
C LEU A 271 -0.69 13.39 -26.83
N HIS A 272 -1.28 13.43 -28.04
CA HIS A 272 -0.66 14.07 -29.20
C HIS A 272 -0.63 15.61 -29.10
N GLY A 273 -1.37 16.20 -28.15
CA GLY A 273 -1.40 17.64 -27.86
C GLY A 273 -0.60 18.07 -26.62
N MET A 274 -0.19 17.14 -25.76
CA MET A 274 0.59 17.40 -24.54
C MET A 274 2.01 16.86 -24.73
N GLY A 275 2.90 17.70 -25.25
CA GLY A 275 4.34 17.41 -25.25
C GLY A 275 4.75 16.16 -26.03
N VAL A 276 4.62 16.20 -27.37
CA VAL A 276 5.38 15.44 -28.39
C VAL A 276 5.73 13.98 -28.07
N LEU A 277 4.74 13.09 -28.07
CA LEU A 277 5.02 11.69 -28.43
C LEU A 277 5.64 11.64 -29.84
N HIS A 278 6.80 11.01 -29.98
CA HIS A 278 7.42 10.78 -31.28
C HIS A 278 6.51 9.84 -32.10
N PRO A 279 6.38 10.01 -33.43
CA PRO A 279 5.57 9.13 -34.28
C PRO A 279 5.86 7.62 -34.13
N ASN A 280 7.09 7.28 -33.71
CA ASN A 280 7.52 5.91 -33.48
C ASN A 280 7.24 5.40 -32.05
N ASP A 281 6.83 6.24 -31.11
CA ASP A 281 6.61 5.83 -29.72
C ASP A 281 5.50 4.81 -29.58
N LEU A 282 4.42 4.96 -30.35
CA LEU A 282 3.35 3.97 -30.43
C LEU A 282 3.88 2.63 -30.98
N GLN A 283 4.67 2.66 -32.05
CA GLN A 283 5.26 1.44 -32.63
C GLN A 283 6.20 0.77 -31.64
N ASN A 284 7.09 1.53 -31.00
CA ASN A 284 8.03 1.05 -30.00
C ASN A 284 7.31 0.45 -28.78
N MET A 285 6.21 1.06 -28.33
CA MET A 285 5.38 0.51 -27.26
C MET A 285 4.76 -0.82 -27.69
N LEU A 286 4.14 -0.89 -28.87
CA LEU A 286 3.49 -2.11 -29.35
C LEU A 286 4.47 -3.28 -29.55
N LEU A 287 5.76 -3.02 -29.76
CA LEU A 287 6.79 -4.06 -29.83
C LEU A 287 7.02 -4.79 -28.49
N VAL A 288 6.75 -4.13 -27.35
CA VAL A 288 7.01 -4.71 -26.02
C VAL A 288 5.76 -5.27 -25.34
N VAL A 289 4.58 -4.96 -25.87
CA VAL A 289 3.31 -5.52 -25.39
C VAL A 289 3.21 -7.00 -25.81
N PRO A 290 3.01 -7.96 -24.89
CA PRO A 290 2.77 -9.36 -25.21
C PRO A 290 1.61 -9.54 -26.18
N ASP A 291 1.69 -10.52 -27.09
CA ASP A 291 0.68 -10.67 -28.16
C ASP A 291 -0.76 -10.80 -27.64
N HIS A 292 -0.97 -11.52 -26.54
CA HIS A 292 -2.28 -11.67 -25.91
C HIS A 292 -2.79 -10.39 -25.24
N LEU A 293 -1.93 -9.39 -25.01
CA LEU A 293 -2.27 -8.07 -24.47
C LEU A 293 -2.34 -6.98 -25.52
N LYS A 294 -1.91 -7.26 -26.76
CA LYS A 294 -2.00 -6.28 -27.84
C LYS A 294 -3.46 -5.94 -28.08
N PRO A 295 -3.82 -4.65 -28.17
CA PRO A 295 -5.14 -4.29 -28.62
C PRO A 295 -5.30 -4.81 -30.04
N HIS A 296 -6.16 -5.80 -30.22
CA HIS A 296 -6.62 -6.17 -31.55
C HIS A 296 -7.32 -4.94 -32.12
N ALA A 297 -7.01 -4.60 -33.36
CA ALA A 297 -7.89 -3.69 -34.10
C ALA A 297 -9.30 -4.25 -33.92
N GLN A 298 -10.25 -3.41 -33.52
CA GLN A 298 -11.65 -3.74 -33.72
C GLN A 298 -11.76 -4.05 -35.21
N SER A 299 -11.78 -5.34 -35.53
CA SER A 299 -12.47 -5.79 -36.71
C SER A 299 -13.86 -5.22 -36.52
N ASP A 300 -14.25 -4.30 -37.40
CA ASP A 300 -15.65 -3.96 -37.60
C ASP A 300 -16.38 -5.29 -37.84
N GLU A 301 -16.93 -5.88 -36.79
CA GLU A 301 -17.97 -6.89 -36.88
C GLU A 301 -19.28 -6.15 -36.58
N ASP A 302 -19.87 -5.69 -37.69
CA ASP A 302 -21.27 -5.38 -37.99
C ASP A 302 -22.19 -4.80 -36.89
#